data_AF-G6C1C8-F1
#
_entry.id   AF-G6C1C8-F1
#
_cell.length_a   1.000
_cell.length_b   1.000
_cell.length_c   1.000
_cell.angle_alpha   90.00
_cell.angle_beta   90.00
_cell.angle_gamma   90.00
#
_symmetry.space_group_name_H-M   'P 1'
#
loop_
_entity.id
_entity.type
_entity.pdbx_description
1 polymer ?
#
loop_
_entity_poly.entity_id
_entity_poly.type
_entity_poly.pdbx_seq_one_letter_code
_entity_poly.pdbx_strand_id
1 'polypeptide(L)'
;MGMLAAYQEIKKEDFKILSESDDFFETLEDLEEKDGTDICDIDKMWDALHFLLNGLSAIYGAPEDNILSEFIIGSESFDEEAEEFARYIPTEKVVEIAKKLNEINFQDYLKDFDMNKFAKMVFILIFGIILMKEKK
;
A
#
# COMPACT_ATOMS: atom_id res chain seq x y z
N MET A 1 -10.15 -6.08 -15.88
CA MET A 1 -9.09 -6.36 -14.89
C MET A 1 -9.22 -5.31 -13.78
N GLY A 2 -8.48 -5.43 -12.68
CA GLY A 2 -8.57 -4.51 -11.53
C GLY A 2 -7.25 -4.49 -10.78
N MET A 3 -7.01 -3.39 -10.05
CA MET A 3 -5.77 -3.12 -9.32
C MET A 3 -5.41 -4.26 -8.33
N LEU A 4 -4.18 -4.76 -8.45
CA LEU A 4 -3.53 -5.66 -7.49
C LEU A 4 -2.58 -4.82 -6.64
N ALA A 5 -2.49 -5.09 -5.34
CA ALA A 5 -1.52 -4.45 -4.46
C ALA A 5 -0.63 -5.51 -3.77
N ALA A 6 0.68 -5.31 -3.82
CA ALA A 6 1.67 -6.16 -3.16
C ALA A 6 2.68 -5.31 -2.38
N TYR A 7 3.10 -5.80 -1.20
CA TYR A 7 4.10 -5.16 -0.34
C TYR A 7 5.43 -5.92 -0.37
N GLN A 8 6.44 -5.29 -0.94
CA GLN A 8 7.82 -5.80 -1.05
C GLN A 8 8.77 -4.98 -0.17
N GLU A 9 9.79 -5.61 0.42
CA GLU A 9 10.89 -4.90 1.10
C GLU A 9 11.97 -4.44 0.11
N ILE A 10 12.28 -3.13 0.09
CA ILE A 10 13.41 -2.57 -0.67
C ILE A 10 14.51 -1.99 0.23
N LYS A 11 15.72 -2.56 0.11
CA LYS A 11 16.94 -2.13 0.81
C LYS A 11 17.35 -0.72 0.35
N LYS A 12 18.01 0.08 1.20
CA LYS A 12 18.32 1.49 0.89
C LYS A 12 19.18 1.69 -0.37
N GLU A 13 20.03 0.73 -0.71
CA GLU A 13 20.83 0.72 -1.93
C GLU A 13 19.93 0.52 -3.17
N ASP A 14 19.07 -0.50 -3.12
CA ASP A 14 18.10 -0.82 -4.17
C ASP A 14 17.05 0.28 -4.37
N PHE A 15 16.60 0.92 -3.29
CA PHE A 15 15.68 2.07 -3.34
C PHE A 15 16.26 3.22 -4.15
N LYS A 16 17.57 3.48 -4.01
CA LYS A 16 18.23 4.56 -4.77
C LYS A 16 18.24 4.25 -6.26
N ILE A 17 18.51 2.99 -6.62
CA ILE A 17 18.48 2.52 -8.01
C ILE A 17 17.07 2.69 -8.60
N LEU A 18 16.04 2.22 -7.89
CA LEU A 18 14.64 2.36 -8.32
C LEU A 18 14.21 3.84 -8.45
N SER A 19 14.61 4.71 -7.51
CA SER A 19 14.29 6.15 -7.54
C SER A 19 15.08 6.99 -8.56
N GLU A 20 16.11 6.41 -9.18
CA GLU A 20 16.97 7.07 -10.18
C GLU A 20 16.91 6.36 -11.54
N SER A 21 15.96 5.44 -11.74
CA SER A 21 15.81 4.69 -12.98
C SER A 21 14.95 5.42 -14.02
N ASP A 22 15.37 5.36 -15.28
CA ASP A 22 14.57 5.81 -16.43
C ASP A 22 13.40 4.84 -16.75
N ASP A 23 13.43 3.60 -16.22
CA ASP A 23 12.35 2.61 -16.34
C ASP A 23 12.04 1.98 -14.98
N PHE A 24 11.03 2.54 -14.30
CA PHE A 24 10.64 2.13 -12.95
C PHE A 24 10.15 0.68 -12.88
N PHE A 25 9.42 0.20 -13.90
CA PHE A 25 8.75 -1.09 -13.83
C PHE A 25 9.70 -2.25 -14.14
N GLU A 26 10.52 -2.16 -15.19
CA GLU A 26 11.56 -3.18 -15.45
C GLU A 26 12.53 -3.26 -14.25
N THR A 27 12.84 -2.12 -13.62
CA THR A 27 13.69 -2.07 -12.40
C THR A 27 13.00 -2.65 -11.16
N LEU A 28 11.66 -2.56 -11.08
CA LEU A 28 10.88 -3.18 -10.00
C LEU A 28 10.82 -4.69 -10.17
N GLU A 29 10.55 -5.19 -11.38
CA GLU A 29 10.54 -6.62 -11.71
C GLU A 29 11.91 -7.27 -11.44
N ASP A 30 13.02 -6.63 -11.82
CA ASP A 30 14.40 -7.03 -11.49
C ASP A 30 14.66 -7.12 -9.96
N LEU A 31 13.93 -6.34 -9.15
CA LEU A 31 14.02 -6.37 -7.68
C LEU A 31 13.05 -7.37 -7.04
N GLU A 32 11.93 -7.68 -7.70
CA GLU A 32 10.99 -8.74 -7.30
C GLU A 32 11.58 -10.15 -7.51
N GLU A 33 12.26 -10.40 -8.64
CA GLU A 33 12.92 -11.70 -8.91
C GLU A 33 14.18 -11.97 -8.04
N LYS A 34 14.63 -10.98 -7.27
CA LYS A 34 15.90 -11.00 -6.54
C LYS A 34 15.87 -11.94 -5.32
N ASP A 35 16.84 -12.85 -5.24
CA ASP A 35 17.00 -13.80 -4.13
C ASP A 35 16.93 -13.13 -2.73
N GLY A 36 15.94 -13.53 -1.93
CA GLY A 36 15.72 -12.98 -0.58
C GLY A 36 14.99 -11.63 -0.55
N THR A 37 14.21 -11.33 -1.59
CA THR A 37 13.10 -10.37 -1.55
C THR A 37 11.83 -11.08 -1.06
N ASP A 38 11.24 -10.62 0.04
CA ASP A 38 9.90 -11.05 0.47
C ASP A 38 8.83 -10.14 -0.13
N ILE A 39 7.76 -10.72 -0.68
CA ILE A 39 6.62 -10.03 -1.30
C ILE A 39 5.31 -10.52 -0.68
N CYS A 40 4.49 -9.60 -0.20
CA CYS A 40 3.15 -9.85 0.33
C CYS A 40 2.07 -9.32 -0.62
N ASP A 41 1.68 -10.14 -1.59
CA ASP A 41 0.51 -9.88 -2.46
C ASP A 41 -0.80 -9.98 -1.66
N ILE A 42 -1.63 -8.94 -1.73
CA ILE A 42 -2.99 -8.91 -1.14
C ILE A 42 -4.09 -8.84 -2.22
N ASP A 43 -3.75 -9.10 -3.48
CA ASP A 43 -4.64 -9.08 -4.64
C ASP A 43 -5.46 -7.76 -4.64
N LYS A 44 -6.77 -7.84 -4.87
CA LYS A 44 -7.71 -6.71 -4.91
C LYS A 44 -8.26 -6.34 -3.52
N MET A 45 -7.65 -6.83 -2.42
CA MET A 45 -8.18 -6.61 -1.06
C MET A 45 -7.80 -5.25 -0.46
N TRP A 46 -6.90 -4.48 -1.08
CA TRP A 46 -6.45 -3.17 -0.61
C TRP A 46 -7.62 -2.19 -0.35
N ASP A 47 -8.56 -2.05 -1.29
CA ASP A 47 -9.71 -1.15 -1.12
C ASP A 47 -10.70 -1.65 -0.06
N ALA A 48 -10.85 -2.98 0.09
CA ALA A 48 -11.65 -3.58 1.14
C ALA A 48 -11.04 -3.37 2.53
N LEU A 49 -9.71 -3.46 2.65
CA LEU A 49 -8.95 -3.18 3.86
C LEU A 49 -9.02 -1.69 4.23
N HIS A 50 -8.93 -0.81 3.23
CA HIS A 50 -9.09 0.63 3.43
C HIS A 50 -10.50 0.99 3.89
N PHE A 51 -11.54 0.41 3.27
CA PHE A 51 -12.92 0.60 3.72
C PHE A 51 -13.16 0.02 5.12
N LEU A 52 -12.56 -1.13 5.46
CA LEU A 52 -12.64 -1.72 6.80
C LEU A 52 -12.04 -0.81 7.88
N LEU A 53 -10.88 -0.21 7.62
CA LEU A 53 -10.14 0.59 8.62
C LEU A 53 -10.57 2.06 8.66
N ASN A 54 -11.03 2.63 7.53
CA ASN A 54 -11.29 4.07 7.39
C ASN A 54 -12.75 4.41 7.02
N GLY A 55 -13.61 3.43 6.75
CA GLY A 55 -15.02 3.65 6.37
C GLY A 55 -15.23 4.27 4.99
N LEU A 56 -14.17 4.39 4.19
CA LEU A 56 -14.11 5.03 2.88
C LEU A 56 -13.30 4.14 1.91
N SER A 57 -13.68 4.09 0.64
CA SER A 57 -12.86 3.47 -0.40
C SER A 57 -11.63 4.34 -0.69
N ALA A 58 -10.46 3.72 -0.88
CA ALA A 58 -9.20 4.39 -1.20
C ALA A 58 -9.27 5.17 -2.53
N ILE A 59 -10.16 4.74 -3.44
CA ILE A 59 -10.40 5.34 -4.75
C ILE A 59 -10.98 6.77 -4.62
N TYR A 60 -11.67 7.07 -3.51
CA TYR A 60 -12.16 8.41 -3.19
C TYR A 60 -11.20 9.22 -2.31
N GLY A 61 -9.99 8.70 -2.07
CA GLY A 61 -8.90 9.37 -1.33
C GLY A 61 -8.72 8.91 0.11
N ALA A 62 -7.66 9.44 0.72
CA ALA A 62 -7.32 9.26 2.12
C ALA A 62 -8.01 10.32 3.01
N PRO A 63 -8.38 10.01 4.25
CA PRO A 63 -8.54 11.02 5.29
C PRO A 63 -7.16 11.66 5.59
N GLU A 64 -7.13 12.98 5.77
CA GLU A 64 -5.91 13.72 6.13
C GLU A 64 -5.24 13.17 7.40
N ASP A 65 -3.90 13.16 7.43
CA ASP A 65 -3.03 12.69 8.52
C ASP A 65 -3.34 11.26 9.06
N ASN A 66 -3.97 10.40 8.25
CA ASN A 66 -4.36 9.06 8.67
C ASN A 66 -3.32 7.98 8.33
N ILE A 67 -2.50 7.63 9.32
CA ILE A 67 -1.48 6.56 9.27
C ILE A 67 -2.02 5.17 8.85
N LEU A 68 -3.31 4.87 9.05
CA LEU A 68 -3.94 3.62 8.60
C LEU A 68 -4.42 3.69 7.14
N SER A 69 -4.59 4.88 6.59
CA SER A 69 -4.74 5.08 5.15
C SER A 69 -3.37 4.95 4.47
N GLU A 70 -2.36 5.68 4.98
CA GLU A 70 -0.98 5.61 4.50
C GLU A 70 -0.45 4.18 4.44
N PHE A 71 -0.69 3.36 5.48
CA PHE A 71 -0.34 1.94 5.51
C PHE A 71 -0.79 1.16 4.26
N ILE A 72 -1.95 1.49 3.69
CA ILE A 72 -2.62 0.70 2.66
C ILE A 72 -2.36 1.25 1.26
N ILE A 73 -2.25 2.58 1.13
CA ILE A 73 -2.12 3.27 -0.16
C ILE A 73 -0.72 3.85 -0.41
N GLY A 74 0.22 3.70 0.54
CA GLY A 74 1.53 4.36 0.50
C GLY A 74 1.45 5.85 0.88
N SER A 75 2.49 6.35 1.56
CA SER A 75 2.50 7.73 2.09
C SER A 75 3.18 8.73 1.16
N GLU A 76 4.20 8.29 0.41
CA GLU A 76 4.92 9.12 -0.56
C GLU A 76 4.84 8.47 -1.95
N SER A 77 4.84 9.29 -3.00
CA SER A 77 4.91 8.82 -4.40
C SER A 77 6.35 8.72 -4.88
N PHE A 78 6.64 7.76 -5.77
CA PHE A 78 7.90 7.78 -6.52
C PHE A 78 7.87 8.86 -7.61
N ASP A 79 6.71 9.07 -8.24
CA ASP A 79 6.40 10.18 -9.13
C ASP A 79 5.01 10.74 -8.78
N GLU A 80 4.83 12.07 -8.85
CA GLU A 80 3.55 12.76 -8.66
C GLU A 80 2.80 13.02 -9.98
N GLU A 81 3.49 12.94 -11.13
CA GLU A 81 2.92 13.16 -12.47
C GLU A 81 2.52 11.85 -13.19
N ALA A 82 2.93 10.68 -12.68
CA ALA A 82 2.61 9.37 -13.24
C ALA A 82 1.12 9.00 -13.10
N GLU A 83 0.56 8.28 -14.09
CA GLU A 83 -0.81 7.74 -14.03
C GLU A 83 -0.90 6.47 -13.15
N GLU A 84 0.23 5.79 -12.87
CA GLU A 84 0.29 4.58 -12.05
C GLU A 84 0.54 4.84 -10.56
N PHE A 85 -0.13 4.08 -9.69
CA PHE A 85 0.10 4.14 -8.24
C PHE A 85 1.42 3.42 -7.86
N ALA A 86 2.55 4.11 -7.99
CA ALA A 86 3.87 3.68 -7.53
C ALA A 86 4.23 4.42 -6.23
N ARG A 87 4.05 3.77 -5.07
CA ARG A 87 4.21 4.43 -3.75
C ARG A 87 5.02 3.65 -2.73
N TYR A 88 5.65 4.39 -1.82
CA TYR A 88 6.47 3.86 -0.73
C TYR A 88 6.09 4.49 0.62
N ILE A 89 6.65 3.93 1.69
CA ILE A 89 6.52 4.45 3.05
C ILE A 89 7.91 4.55 3.71
N PRO A 90 8.34 5.74 4.17
CA PRO A 90 9.59 5.94 4.90
C PRO A 90 9.68 5.06 6.15
N THR A 91 10.87 4.54 6.44
CA THR A 91 11.11 3.57 7.53
C THR A 91 10.72 4.12 8.91
N GLU A 92 10.71 5.43 9.07
CA GLU A 92 10.18 6.17 10.21
C GLU A 92 8.66 5.93 10.37
N LYS A 93 7.88 6.17 9.31
CA LYS A 93 6.43 5.92 9.25
C LYS A 93 6.10 4.43 9.42
N VAL A 94 6.89 3.51 8.83
CA VAL A 94 6.69 2.05 9.01
C VAL A 94 6.75 1.65 10.49
N VAL A 95 7.65 2.23 11.28
CA VAL A 95 7.76 1.96 12.73
C VAL A 95 6.57 2.52 13.51
N GLU A 96 5.88 3.54 13.01
CA GLU A 96 4.68 4.11 13.63
C GLU A 96 3.42 3.32 13.22
N ILE A 97 3.29 2.94 11.95
CA ILE A 97 2.28 2.00 11.44
C ILE A 97 2.33 0.69 12.22
N ALA A 98 3.51 0.09 12.39
CA ALA A 98 3.68 -1.17 13.10
C ALA A 98 3.21 -1.08 14.57
N LYS A 99 3.46 0.04 15.26
CA LYS A 99 2.88 0.28 16.61
C LYS A 99 1.36 0.38 16.53
N LYS A 100 0.84 1.18 15.60
CA LYS A 100 -0.61 1.43 15.46
C LYS A 100 -1.39 0.14 15.17
N LEU A 101 -0.87 -0.74 14.32
CA LEU A 101 -1.47 -2.04 14.02
C LEU A 101 -1.45 -3.00 15.24
N ASN A 102 -0.44 -2.91 16.11
CA ASN A 102 -0.40 -3.67 17.37
C ASN A 102 -1.36 -3.12 18.46
N GLU A 103 -1.76 -1.85 18.37
CA GLU A 103 -2.80 -1.26 19.22
C GLU A 103 -4.23 -1.60 18.77
N ILE A 104 -4.39 -2.08 17.52
CA ILE A 104 -5.70 -2.27 16.88
C ILE A 104 -6.28 -3.66 17.14
N ASN A 105 -7.51 -3.67 17.63
CA ASN A 105 -8.35 -4.87 17.62
C ASN A 105 -9.21 -4.91 16.35
N PHE A 106 -8.76 -5.65 15.33
CA PHE A 106 -9.53 -5.85 14.09
C PHE A 106 -10.94 -6.43 14.31
N GLN A 107 -11.18 -7.13 15.43
CA GLN A 107 -12.52 -7.63 15.77
C GLN A 107 -13.51 -6.51 16.10
N ASP A 108 -13.07 -5.30 16.42
CA ASP A 108 -13.97 -4.16 16.62
C ASP A 108 -14.37 -3.55 15.28
N TYR A 109 -13.41 -3.29 14.38
CA TYR A 109 -13.67 -2.84 13.00
C TYR A 109 -14.60 -3.79 12.23
N LEU A 110 -14.44 -5.11 12.40
CA LEU A 110 -15.27 -6.13 11.76
C LEU A 110 -16.73 -6.17 12.26
N LYS A 111 -17.08 -5.53 13.40
CA LYS A 111 -18.47 -5.44 13.88
C LYS A 111 -19.27 -4.37 13.14
N ASP A 112 -18.62 -3.26 12.81
CA ASP A 112 -19.24 -2.10 12.15
C ASP A 112 -19.14 -2.16 10.60
N PHE A 113 -18.38 -3.12 10.08
CA PHE A 113 -18.17 -3.38 8.66
C PHE A 113 -19.46 -3.84 7.95
N ASP A 114 -19.98 -2.99 7.05
CA ASP A 114 -21.20 -3.25 6.29
C ASP A 114 -20.90 -3.50 4.80
N MET A 115 -20.96 -4.77 4.40
CA MET A 115 -20.82 -5.22 3.01
C MET A 115 -21.77 -4.49 2.03
N ASN A 116 -22.93 -4.01 2.48
CA ASN A 116 -23.90 -3.30 1.65
C ASN A 116 -23.55 -1.82 1.46
N LYS A 117 -22.64 -1.26 2.27
CA LYS A 117 -22.00 0.05 2.03
C LYS A 117 -20.80 -0.15 1.11
N PHE A 118 -19.93 -1.11 1.42
CA PHE A 118 -18.75 -1.43 0.61
C PHE A 118 -19.13 -1.71 -0.86
N ALA A 119 -20.07 -2.61 -1.11
CA ALA A 119 -20.54 -2.96 -2.46
C ALA A 119 -21.26 -1.83 -3.22
N LYS A 120 -21.46 -0.65 -2.61
CA LYS A 120 -21.96 0.57 -3.27
C LYS A 120 -20.86 1.61 -3.53
N MET A 121 -19.68 1.45 -2.93
CA MET A 121 -18.53 2.33 -3.10
C MET A 121 -17.47 1.76 -4.05
N VAL A 122 -17.39 0.44 -4.21
CA VAL A 122 -16.45 -0.20 -5.15
C VAL A 122 -16.82 0.13 -6.61
N PHE A 123 -16.16 1.15 -7.16
CA PHE A 123 -16.01 1.34 -8.61
C PHE A 123 -14.64 0.79 -9.03
N ILE A 124 -14.61 -0.23 -9.89
CA ILE A 124 -13.36 -0.91 -10.25
C ILE A 124 -12.51 -0.03 -11.18
N LEU A 125 -11.48 0.60 -10.62
CA LEU A 125 -10.33 1.18 -11.32
C LEU A 125 -9.11 0.24 -11.22
N ILE A 126 -8.02 0.53 -11.95
CA ILE A 126 -6.96 -0.43 -12.30
C ILE A 126 -5.57 0.17 -12.06
N PHE A 127 -4.61 -0.68 -11.62
CA PHE A 127 -3.16 -0.48 -11.40
C PHE A 127 -2.65 0.37 -10.21
N GLY A 128 -1.74 -0.23 -9.41
CA GLY A 128 -1.09 0.41 -8.25
C GLY A 128 -0.52 -0.56 -7.19
N ILE A 129 0.80 -0.51 -6.92
CA ILE A 129 1.57 -1.39 -6.01
C ILE A 129 2.20 -0.57 -4.86
N ILE A 130 2.31 -1.12 -3.63
CA ILE A 130 2.64 -0.37 -2.40
C ILE A 130 3.69 -1.08 -1.53
N LEU A 131 4.91 -0.54 -1.42
CA LEU A 131 6.07 -1.25 -0.83
C LEU A 131 6.44 -0.80 0.61
N MET A 132 6.97 -1.72 1.45
CA MET A 132 7.28 -1.46 2.87
C MET A 132 8.42 -2.32 3.51
N LYS A 133 9.11 -1.73 4.51
CA LYS A 133 10.53 -2.01 4.85
C LYS A 133 11.01 -1.24 6.11
N GLU A 134 11.82 -1.68 7.09
CA GLU A 134 12.68 -2.87 7.38
C GLU A 134 12.80 -2.98 8.93
N LYS A 135 13.06 -4.17 9.54
CA LYS A 135 14.04 -4.26 10.66
C LYS A 135 14.59 -5.62 11.13
N LYS A 136 15.87 -5.52 11.50
CA LYS A 136 16.73 -6.42 12.29
C LYS A 136 16.22 -6.71 13.70
#